data_AF-A0A6I8TKX4-F1
#
_entry.id   AF-A0A6I8TKX4-F1
#
_cell.length_a   1.000
_cell.length_b   1.000
_cell.length_c   1.000
_cell.angle_alpha   90.00
_cell.angle_beta   90.00
_cell.angle_gamma   90.00
#
_symmetry.space_group_name_H-M   'P 1'
#
loop_
_entity.id
_entity.type
_entity.pdbx_description
1 polymer ?
#
loop_
_entity_poly.entity_id
_entity_poly.type
_entity_poly.pdbx_seq_one_letter_code
_entity_poly.pdbx_strand_id
1 'polypeptide(L)'
;MAGPNRGMPGTHRYTQADLRPTLRDPRCSPQFPLACYWPVYLGNFWCDVYPQHATRIQEYFGSKGLLVRMVFARNEYLDPYFKEQKRCKCYDFLVYFVSQQDAQDAVYFCNRDMYYGHRLNVLPGRTPVSFDVGKSAKHTLVQPDRMKISEQVFERYINEVSGAQVSCVVRHTREDLLVQYATPEDRHKAIQTCQIGVPGLIFIYQAKQRFLEQNVEMELVKWIQSNPKFMDMLPPSHVLQALFNGRIPDVDQIWITADTLPPSKKLKVEGRKEYRRILNRRICGQARNLFGVFCEFEHFVSDEVHVARIQRKLLKKKEKRAKRNQMNKNGSERSN
;
A
#
# COMPACT_ATOMS: atom_id res chain seq x y z
N MET A 1 6.99 14.26 -10.90
CA MET A 1 5.52 14.38 -10.78
C MET A 1 4.96 13.92 -12.11
N ALA A 2 4.14 12.87 -12.14
CA ALA A 2 3.44 12.43 -13.35
C ALA A 2 1.93 12.43 -13.01
N GLY A 3 1.15 13.13 -13.83
CA GLY A 3 -0.28 13.36 -13.63
C GLY A 3 -1.15 12.22 -14.18
N PRO A 4 -2.43 12.17 -13.80
CA PRO A 4 -3.40 11.23 -14.36
C PRO A 4 -3.75 11.67 -15.79
N ASN A 5 -3.91 10.73 -16.73
CA ASN A 5 -4.34 10.95 -18.13
C ASN A 5 -3.24 11.25 -19.16
N ARG A 6 -2.17 10.45 -19.23
CA ARG A 6 -1.47 10.26 -20.52
C ARG A 6 -1.81 8.87 -21.02
N GLY A 7 -2.46 8.79 -22.18
CA GLY A 7 -2.77 7.51 -22.82
C GLY A 7 -1.49 6.72 -23.05
N MET A 8 -1.57 5.39 -22.92
CA MET A 8 -0.47 4.50 -23.31
C MET A 8 -0.06 4.79 -24.76
N PRO A 9 1.23 4.72 -25.10
CA PRO A 9 1.63 4.67 -26.50
C PRO A 9 0.89 3.52 -27.19
N GLY A 10 0.53 3.72 -28.46
CA GLY A 10 -0.22 2.71 -29.23
C GLY A 10 0.45 1.34 -29.17
N THR A 11 -0.33 0.28 -29.20
CA THR A 11 0.18 -1.10 -29.16
C THR A 11 1.14 -1.34 -30.31
N HIS A 12 2.41 -1.56 -30.00
CA HIS A 12 3.37 -2.02 -30.99
C HIS A 12 3.19 -3.53 -31.21
N ARG A 13 3.51 -3.97 -32.43
CA ARG A 13 3.38 -5.36 -32.83
C ARG A 13 4.61 -6.14 -32.39
N TYR A 14 4.43 -7.11 -31.51
CA TYR A 14 5.50 -8.00 -31.08
C TYR A 14 5.69 -9.17 -32.06
N THR A 15 6.87 -9.77 -32.00
CA THR A 15 7.30 -10.90 -32.82
C THR A 15 7.84 -12.03 -31.94
N GLN A 16 8.06 -13.20 -32.55
CA GLN A 16 8.66 -14.34 -31.87
C GLN A 16 10.08 -14.02 -31.34
N ALA A 17 10.82 -13.16 -32.04
CA ALA A 17 12.17 -12.76 -31.63
C ALA A 17 12.15 -11.98 -30.31
N ASP A 18 11.10 -11.19 -30.07
CA ASP A 18 10.97 -10.37 -28.86
C ASP A 18 10.80 -11.21 -27.59
N LEU A 19 10.34 -12.46 -27.70
CA LEU A 19 10.25 -13.37 -26.54
C LEU A 19 11.63 -13.78 -26.00
N ARG A 20 12.68 -13.59 -26.80
CA ARG A 20 14.07 -13.97 -26.53
C ARG A 20 15.02 -12.83 -26.93
N PRO A 21 14.93 -11.67 -26.25
CA PRO A 21 15.80 -10.55 -26.54
C PRO A 21 17.26 -10.95 -26.34
N THR A 22 18.13 -10.43 -27.20
CA THR A 22 19.58 -10.69 -27.17
C THR A 22 20.38 -9.48 -26.71
N LEU A 23 19.79 -8.28 -26.75
CA LEU A 23 20.42 -7.05 -26.30
C LEU A 23 20.52 -7.06 -24.77
N ARG A 24 21.77 -7.08 -24.28
CA ARG A 24 22.07 -7.12 -22.85
C ARG A 24 22.13 -5.72 -22.25
N ASP A 25 21.62 -5.59 -21.03
CA ASP A 25 21.85 -4.41 -20.20
C ASP A 25 23.34 -4.39 -19.77
N PRO A 26 24.11 -3.35 -20.15
CA PRO A 26 25.55 -3.28 -19.84
C PRO A 26 25.84 -3.16 -18.34
N ARG A 27 24.82 -2.89 -17.52
CA ARG A 27 24.94 -2.84 -16.05
C ARG A 27 24.93 -4.22 -15.41
N CYS A 28 24.49 -5.25 -16.13
CA CYS A 28 24.43 -6.62 -15.64
C CYS A 28 25.76 -7.35 -15.85
N SER A 29 26.05 -8.34 -15.01
CA SER A 29 27.14 -9.28 -15.27
C SER A 29 26.92 -9.99 -16.61
N PRO A 30 27.97 -10.19 -17.44
CA PRO A 30 27.85 -10.91 -18.71
C PRO A 30 27.33 -12.35 -18.56
N GLN A 31 27.44 -12.97 -17.39
CA GLN A 31 26.91 -14.33 -17.19
C GLN A 31 25.49 -14.33 -16.61
N PHE A 32 24.91 -13.17 -16.30
CA PHE A 32 23.60 -13.10 -15.67
C PHE A 32 22.49 -13.48 -16.66
N PRO A 33 21.71 -14.55 -16.40
CA PRO A 33 20.75 -15.08 -17.38
C PRO A 33 19.64 -14.11 -17.78
N LEU A 34 19.33 -13.13 -16.92
CA LEU A 34 18.27 -12.15 -17.13
C LEU A 34 18.79 -10.79 -17.63
N ALA A 35 20.08 -10.71 -18.02
CA ALA A 35 20.71 -9.49 -18.52
C ALA A 35 20.02 -8.93 -19.78
N CYS A 36 19.39 -9.77 -20.60
CA CYS A 36 18.65 -9.31 -21.80
C CYS A 36 17.22 -8.84 -21.51
N TYR A 37 16.75 -9.00 -20.28
CA TYR A 37 15.40 -8.62 -19.88
C TYR A 37 15.46 -7.39 -18.98
N TRP A 38 14.34 -6.67 -18.91
CA TRP A 38 14.25 -5.39 -18.21
C TRP A 38 13.29 -5.49 -17.03
N PRO A 39 13.80 -5.60 -15.79
CA PRO A 39 12.98 -5.81 -14.62
C PRO A 39 12.33 -4.51 -14.15
N VAL A 40 11.07 -4.62 -13.76
CA VAL A 40 10.28 -3.61 -13.09
C VAL A 40 9.83 -4.19 -11.75
N TYR A 41 10.06 -3.44 -10.68
CA TYR A 41 9.48 -3.75 -9.38
C TYR A 41 8.00 -3.37 -9.42
N LEU A 42 7.14 -4.35 -9.14
CA LEU A 42 5.71 -4.18 -8.99
C LEU A 42 5.38 -4.42 -7.53
N GLY A 43 4.95 -3.38 -6.82
CA GLY A 43 4.51 -3.47 -5.43
C GLY A 43 3.02 -3.18 -5.24
N ASN A 44 2.48 -3.66 -4.12
CA ASN A 44 1.07 -3.51 -3.74
C ASN A 44 0.09 -4.11 -4.76
N PHE A 45 0.47 -5.20 -5.44
CA PHE A 45 -0.39 -5.89 -6.40
C PHE A 45 -1.35 -6.83 -5.68
N TRP A 46 -2.65 -6.57 -5.77
CA TRP A 46 -3.67 -7.37 -5.10
C TRP A 46 -3.93 -8.70 -5.83
N CYS A 47 -3.82 -9.82 -5.14
CA CYS A 47 -4.07 -11.13 -5.72
C CYS A 47 -4.70 -12.06 -4.67
N ASP A 48 -5.98 -12.39 -4.84
CA ASP A 48 -6.69 -13.27 -3.92
C ASP A 48 -6.33 -14.75 -4.08
N VAL A 49 -5.95 -15.17 -5.28
CA VAL A 49 -5.49 -16.52 -5.61
C VAL A 49 -4.01 -16.47 -5.96
N TYR A 50 -3.15 -16.56 -4.95
CA TYR A 50 -1.69 -16.35 -5.11
C TYR A 50 -1.06 -17.12 -6.28
N PRO A 51 -1.35 -18.41 -6.56
CA PRO A 51 -0.77 -19.11 -7.71
C PRO A 51 -1.07 -18.49 -9.08
N GLN A 52 -2.11 -17.66 -9.21
CA GLN A 52 -2.48 -16.98 -10.46
C GLN A 52 -1.77 -15.64 -10.67
N HIS A 53 -0.85 -15.23 -9.77
CA HIS A 53 -0.19 -13.93 -9.83
C HIS A 53 0.46 -13.66 -11.19
N ALA A 54 1.20 -14.61 -11.75
CA ALA A 54 1.92 -14.42 -13.02
C ALA A 54 0.94 -14.14 -14.17
N THR A 55 -0.09 -14.97 -14.33
CA THR A 55 -1.14 -14.81 -15.34
C THR A 55 -1.81 -13.45 -15.22
N ARG A 56 -2.25 -13.06 -14.02
CA ARG A 56 -2.95 -11.78 -13.81
C ARG A 56 -2.06 -10.57 -14.05
N ILE A 57 -0.78 -10.65 -13.70
CA ILE A 57 0.20 -9.59 -14.00
C ILE A 57 0.39 -9.47 -15.51
N GLN A 58 0.50 -10.60 -16.22
CA GLN A 58 0.62 -10.63 -17.68
C GLN A 58 -0.64 -10.10 -18.37
N GLU A 59 -1.83 -10.42 -17.87
CA GLU A 59 -3.10 -9.86 -18.36
C GLU A 59 -3.20 -8.36 -18.08
N TYR A 60 -2.83 -7.92 -16.87
CA TYR A 60 -2.83 -6.51 -16.50
C TYR A 60 -1.92 -5.69 -17.42
N PHE A 61 -0.64 -6.05 -17.55
CA PHE A 61 0.27 -5.31 -18.44
C PHE A 61 -0.07 -5.52 -19.92
N GLY A 62 -0.56 -6.70 -20.29
CA GLY A 62 -1.08 -6.99 -21.62
C GLY A 62 -2.23 -6.06 -22.01
N SER A 63 -3.15 -5.77 -21.09
CA SER A 63 -4.24 -4.78 -21.29
C SER A 63 -3.75 -3.36 -21.58
N LYS A 64 -2.50 -3.06 -21.20
CA LYS A 64 -1.81 -1.80 -21.49
C LYS A 64 -0.97 -1.87 -22.77
N GLY A 65 -0.96 -3.01 -23.45
CA GLY A 65 -0.18 -3.23 -24.66
C GLY A 65 1.27 -3.64 -24.43
N LEU A 66 1.63 -4.07 -23.21
CA LEU A 66 3.01 -4.38 -22.83
C LEU A 66 3.23 -5.88 -22.67
N LEU A 67 4.31 -6.39 -23.25
CA LEU A 67 4.69 -7.80 -23.20
C LEU A 67 5.57 -8.12 -21.98
N VAL A 68 4.95 -8.76 -20.99
CA VAL A 68 5.64 -9.32 -19.83
C VAL A 68 6.09 -10.75 -20.12
N ARG A 69 7.40 -11.01 -20.01
CA ARG A 69 7.95 -12.34 -20.26
C ARG A 69 7.97 -13.22 -19.02
N MET A 70 8.38 -12.68 -17.88
CA MET A 70 8.54 -13.47 -16.65
C MET A 70 8.09 -12.66 -15.45
N VAL A 71 7.57 -13.36 -14.45
CA VAL A 71 7.21 -12.79 -13.15
C VAL A 71 7.93 -13.58 -12.07
N PHE A 72 8.79 -12.90 -11.33
CA PHE A 72 9.49 -13.46 -10.18
C PHE A 72 8.84 -13.00 -8.89
N ALA A 73 8.45 -13.97 -8.08
CA ALA A 73 8.00 -13.77 -6.71
C ALA A 73 9.09 -14.27 -5.75
N ARG A 74 9.38 -13.51 -4.70
CA ARG A 74 10.34 -13.96 -3.69
C ARG A 74 9.82 -15.18 -2.94
N ASN A 75 10.75 -16.02 -2.52
CA ASN A 75 10.51 -17.19 -1.69
C ASN A 75 9.97 -16.75 -0.32
N GLU A 76 8.91 -17.40 0.14
CA GLU A 76 8.23 -17.07 1.40
C GLU A 76 9.12 -17.15 2.65
N TYR A 77 10.17 -17.98 2.61
CA TYR A 77 11.13 -18.13 3.72
C TYR A 77 12.24 -17.08 3.69
N LEU A 78 12.50 -16.47 2.52
CA LEU A 78 13.56 -15.46 2.32
C LEU A 78 13.03 -14.03 2.31
N ASP A 79 11.71 -13.84 2.28
CA ASP A 79 11.05 -12.55 2.38
C ASP A 79 10.44 -12.35 3.79
N PRO A 80 11.10 -11.56 4.66
CA PRO A 80 10.62 -11.27 6.00
C PRO A 80 9.23 -10.63 6.05
N TYR A 81 8.79 -10.02 4.95
CA TYR A 81 7.52 -9.31 4.84
C TYR A 81 6.41 -10.17 4.21
N PHE A 82 6.72 -11.38 3.74
CA PHE A 82 5.77 -12.27 3.06
C PHE A 82 4.49 -12.55 3.87
N LYS A 83 4.63 -12.76 5.19
CA LYS A 83 3.48 -13.00 6.07
C LYS A 83 2.47 -11.84 6.03
N GLU A 84 2.94 -10.61 5.96
CA GLU A 84 2.10 -9.42 5.91
C GLU A 84 1.49 -9.21 4.50
N GLN A 85 2.25 -9.51 3.45
CA GLN A 85 1.75 -9.53 2.06
C GLN A 85 0.59 -10.52 1.91
N LYS A 86 0.77 -11.76 2.42
CA LYS A 86 -0.27 -12.79 2.45
C LYS A 86 -1.51 -12.37 3.25
N ARG A 87 -1.32 -11.69 4.39
CA ARG A 87 -2.42 -11.16 5.20
C ARG A 87 -3.26 -10.13 4.44
N CYS A 88 -2.62 -9.26 3.67
CA CYS A 88 -3.29 -8.19 2.92
C CYS A 88 -3.68 -8.61 1.50
N LYS A 89 -3.26 -9.80 1.05
CA LYS A 89 -3.33 -10.25 -0.35
C LYS A 89 -2.66 -9.28 -1.33
N CYS A 90 -1.70 -8.48 -0.86
CA CYS A 90 -0.99 -7.49 -1.65
C CYS A 90 0.48 -7.88 -1.69
N TYR A 91 1.01 -8.14 -2.88
CA TYR A 91 2.31 -8.76 -3.07
C TYR A 91 3.23 -7.89 -3.93
N ASP A 92 4.52 -8.18 -3.81
CA ASP A 92 5.57 -7.59 -4.63
C ASP A 92 6.21 -8.62 -5.56
N PHE A 93 6.60 -8.15 -6.74
CA PHE A 93 7.21 -8.96 -7.78
C PHE A 93 8.31 -8.19 -8.51
N LEU A 94 9.24 -8.93 -9.12
CA LEU A 94 10.00 -8.43 -10.26
C LEU A 94 9.35 -8.93 -11.55
N VAL A 95 8.96 -8.01 -12.40
CA VAL A 95 8.28 -8.26 -13.67
C VAL A 95 9.26 -7.95 -14.79
N TYR A 96 9.57 -8.94 -15.62
CA TYR A 96 10.58 -8.84 -16.66
C TYR A 96 9.94 -8.57 -18.01
N PHE A 97 10.23 -7.39 -18.55
CA PHE A 97 9.84 -6.98 -19.89
C PHE A 97 10.89 -7.36 -20.93
N VAL A 98 10.45 -7.47 -22.18
CA VAL A 98 11.28 -7.86 -23.31
C VAL A 98 12.16 -6.73 -23.85
N SER A 99 11.82 -5.48 -23.55
CA SER A 99 12.54 -4.29 -24.03
C SER A 99 12.70 -3.25 -22.91
N GLN A 100 13.70 -2.37 -23.06
CA GLN A 100 13.90 -1.25 -22.15
C GLN A 100 12.74 -0.27 -22.22
N GLN A 101 12.23 -0.03 -23.42
CA GLN A 101 11.12 0.89 -23.67
C GLN A 101 9.86 0.43 -22.94
N ASP A 102 9.51 -0.86 -23.01
CA ASP A 102 8.34 -1.42 -22.33
C ASP A 102 8.44 -1.26 -20.81
N ALA A 103 9.64 -1.50 -20.25
CA ALA A 103 9.88 -1.32 -18.83
C ALA A 103 9.75 0.15 -18.41
N GLN A 104 10.22 1.09 -19.25
CA GLN A 104 10.08 2.53 -19.03
C GLN A 104 8.62 2.96 -19.12
N ASP A 105 7.88 2.49 -20.12
CA ASP A 105 6.46 2.77 -20.30
C ASP A 105 5.63 2.20 -19.14
N ALA A 106 5.93 0.97 -18.69
CA ALA A 106 5.31 0.40 -17.49
C ALA A 106 5.51 1.30 -16.26
N VAL A 107 6.74 1.75 -16.00
CA VAL A 107 7.03 2.65 -14.87
C VAL A 107 6.35 4.00 -15.03
N TYR A 108 6.27 4.52 -16.25
CA TYR A 108 5.71 5.84 -16.52
C TYR A 108 4.17 5.87 -16.41
N PHE A 109 3.49 4.91 -17.03
CA PHE A 109 2.05 4.90 -17.18
C PHE A 109 1.32 4.06 -16.13
N CYS A 110 1.93 2.97 -15.64
CA CYS A 110 1.27 2.05 -14.72
C CYS A 110 1.57 2.35 -13.24
N ASN A 111 2.53 3.22 -12.94
CA ASN A 111 2.81 3.59 -11.56
C ASN A 111 1.65 4.40 -10.96
N ARG A 112 1.18 3.97 -9.78
CA ARG A 112 0.00 4.52 -9.10
C ARG A 112 -1.32 4.28 -9.84
N ASP A 113 -1.33 3.47 -10.90
CA ASP A 113 -2.56 3.02 -11.53
C ASP A 113 -3.39 2.17 -10.54
N MET A 114 -4.71 2.19 -10.72
CA MET A 114 -5.65 1.51 -9.85
C MET A 114 -5.85 0.06 -10.31
N TYR A 115 -5.69 -0.88 -9.40
CA TYR A 115 -5.91 -2.30 -9.65
C TYR A 115 -6.65 -2.92 -8.46
N TYR A 116 -7.91 -3.34 -8.67
CA TYR A 116 -8.80 -3.85 -7.60
C TYR A 116 -8.93 -2.88 -6.42
N GLY A 117 -8.95 -1.56 -6.69
CA GLY A 117 -9.00 -0.53 -5.66
C GLY A 117 -7.67 -0.29 -4.93
N HIS A 118 -6.57 -0.94 -5.33
CA HIS A 118 -5.22 -0.71 -4.81
C HIS A 118 -4.38 0.10 -5.80
N ARG A 119 -3.71 1.17 -5.33
CA ARG A 119 -2.74 1.91 -6.14
C ARG A 119 -1.43 1.13 -6.22
N LEU A 120 -1.03 0.74 -7.42
CA LEU A 120 0.21 0.01 -7.67
C LEU A 120 1.43 0.89 -7.43
N ASN A 121 2.55 0.29 -7.03
CA ASN A 121 3.86 0.94 -7.04
C ASN A 121 4.71 0.28 -8.14
N VAL A 122 4.75 0.89 -9.33
CA VAL A 122 5.50 0.38 -10.48
C VAL A 122 6.77 1.19 -10.64
N LEU A 123 7.91 0.59 -10.31
CA LEU A 123 9.20 1.26 -10.18
C LEU A 123 10.28 0.47 -10.91
N PRO A 124 11.41 1.07 -11.30
CA PRO A 124 12.52 0.34 -11.91
C PRO A 124 13.00 -0.82 -11.01
N GLY A 125 13.29 -1.99 -11.58
CA GLY A 125 13.74 -3.17 -10.82
C GLY A 125 15.23 -3.17 -10.49
N ARG A 126 16.05 -2.45 -11.25
CA ARG A 126 17.53 -2.36 -11.07
C ARG A 126 17.98 -1.10 -10.34
N THR A 127 17.23 0.00 -10.46
CA THR A 127 17.66 1.30 -9.95
C THR A 127 16.79 1.71 -8.77
N PRO A 128 17.36 1.98 -7.59
CA PRO A 128 16.58 2.41 -6.43
C PRO A 128 15.90 3.75 -6.72
N VAL A 129 14.64 3.88 -6.31
CA VAL A 129 13.93 5.15 -6.31
C VAL A 129 13.79 5.61 -4.86
N SER A 130 14.52 6.67 -4.51
CA SER A 130 14.51 7.22 -3.16
C SER A 130 13.27 8.08 -2.88
N PHE A 131 12.97 8.23 -1.59
CA PHE A 131 12.01 9.21 -1.11
C PHE A 131 12.57 10.64 -1.20
N ASP A 132 11.69 11.58 -1.54
CA ASP A 132 11.95 13.00 -1.36
C ASP A 132 11.64 13.39 0.09
N VAL A 133 12.68 13.56 0.92
CA VAL A 133 12.57 13.80 2.36
C VAL A 133 11.74 15.07 2.67
N GLY A 134 11.80 16.09 1.80
CA GLY A 134 11.10 17.36 1.99
C GLY A 134 9.58 17.24 1.99
N LYS A 135 9.05 16.18 1.39
CA LYS A 135 7.61 15.89 1.32
C LYS A 135 7.25 14.48 1.80
N SER A 136 8.14 13.80 2.51
CA SER A 136 7.89 12.44 3.00
C SER A 136 7.87 12.38 4.52
N ALA A 137 7.15 11.39 5.05
CA ALA A 137 7.16 11.05 6.47
C ALA A 137 6.95 9.55 6.66
N LYS A 138 7.58 9.00 7.70
CA LYS A 138 7.28 7.69 8.24
C LYS A 138 6.11 7.80 9.20
N HIS A 139 5.19 6.85 9.17
CA HIS A 139 4.12 6.69 10.13
C HIS A 139 4.24 5.33 10.82
N THR A 140 4.72 5.32 12.06
CA THR A 140 4.81 4.10 12.87
C THR A 140 3.47 3.86 13.55
N LEU A 141 2.75 2.82 13.10
CA LEU A 141 1.43 2.46 13.59
C LEU A 141 1.46 2.12 15.09
N VAL A 142 0.47 2.62 15.82
CA VAL A 142 0.41 2.52 17.29
C VAL A 142 -0.24 1.22 17.78
N GLN A 143 -1.07 0.59 16.94
CA GLN A 143 -1.74 -0.68 17.20
C GLN A 143 -1.82 -1.54 15.91
N PRO A 144 -0.66 -1.88 15.30
CA PRO A 144 -0.60 -2.55 14.00
C PRO A 144 -1.40 -3.86 13.97
N ASP A 145 -1.35 -4.63 15.06
CA ASP A 145 -2.02 -5.92 15.23
C ASP A 145 -3.55 -5.83 15.18
N ARG A 146 -4.10 -4.75 15.73
CA ARG A 146 -5.55 -4.53 15.80
C ARG A 146 -6.08 -3.90 14.52
N MET A 147 -5.37 -2.89 14.03
CA MET A 147 -5.88 -2.07 12.93
C MET A 147 -5.81 -2.81 11.58
N LYS A 148 -4.86 -3.74 11.41
CA LYS A 148 -4.74 -4.58 10.21
C LYS A 148 -4.71 -3.76 8.89
N ILE A 149 -4.16 -2.55 8.96
CA ILE A 149 -4.08 -1.57 7.86
C ILE A 149 -3.24 -2.13 6.72
N SER A 150 -3.59 -1.83 5.46
CA SER A 150 -2.74 -1.97 4.27
C SER A 150 -2.35 -0.58 3.76
N GLU A 151 -1.40 -0.50 2.84
CA GLU A 151 -0.97 0.75 2.18
C GLU A 151 -2.17 1.56 1.65
N GLN A 152 -3.05 0.90 0.90
CA GLN A 152 -4.26 1.53 0.34
C GLN A 152 -5.22 2.03 1.44
N VAL A 153 -5.42 1.25 2.51
CA VAL A 153 -6.28 1.67 3.63
C VAL A 153 -5.72 2.92 4.31
N PHE A 154 -4.41 2.96 4.51
CA PHE A 154 -3.76 4.12 5.12
C PHE A 154 -3.89 5.35 4.22
N GLU A 155 -3.63 5.21 2.93
CA GLU A 155 -3.73 6.30 1.97
C GLU A 155 -5.15 6.88 1.91
N ARG A 156 -6.18 6.02 1.86
CA ARG A 156 -7.57 6.46 1.95
C ARG A 156 -7.88 7.18 3.24
N TYR A 157 -7.46 6.63 4.38
CA TYR A 157 -7.64 7.26 5.68
C TYR A 157 -7.06 8.68 5.68
N ILE A 158 -5.81 8.85 5.25
CA ILE A 158 -5.15 10.16 5.18
C ILE A 158 -5.92 11.11 4.28
N ASN A 159 -6.33 10.65 3.09
CA ASN A 159 -7.09 11.48 2.16
C ASN A 159 -8.42 11.94 2.77
N GLU A 160 -9.14 11.03 3.43
CA GLU A 160 -10.44 11.33 4.06
C GLU A 160 -10.31 12.25 5.28
N VAL A 161 -9.28 12.08 6.13
CA VAL A 161 -9.15 12.88 7.36
C VAL A 161 -8.45 14.23 7.17
N SER A 162 -7.64 14.38 6.12
CA SER A 162 -6.81 15.58 5.93
C SER A 162 -6.97 16.25 4.57
N GLY A 163 -7.56 15.57 3.59
CA GLY A 163 -7.52 16.00 2.19
C GLY A 163 -6.13 15.93 1.55
N ALA A 164 -5.10 15.43 2.25
CA ALA A 164 -3.74 15.37 1.74
C ALA A 164 -3.62 14.38 0.56
N GLN A 165 -2.83 14.77 -0.44
CA GLN A 165 -2.53 13.92 -1.58
C GLN A 165 -1.27 13.09 -1.35
N VAL A 166 -1.39 11.78 -1.55
CA VAL A 166 -0.29 10.82 -1.42
C VAL A 166 0.23 10.48 -2.82
N SER A 167 1.53 10.68 -3.03
CA SER A 167 2.21 10.32 -4.27
C SER A 167 2.74 8.88 -4.26
N CYS A 168 3.07 8.35 -3.08
CA CYS A 168 3.52 6.97 -2.91
C CYS A 168 3.35 6.57 -1.44
N VAL A 169 2.91 5.33 -1.22
CA VAL A 169 2.90 4.69 0.09
C VAL A 169 3.49 3.30 -0.09
N VAL A 170 4.45 2.96 0.77
CA VAL A 170 5.07 1.64 0.82
C VAL A 170 5.19 1.22 2.27
N ARG A 171 5.25 -0.09 2.49
CA ARG A 171 5.38 -0.64 3.82
C ARG A 171 6.48 -1.68 3.84
N HIS A 172 7.52 -1.43 4.63
CA HIS A 172 8.68 -2.32 4.74
C HIS A 172 8.60 -3.21 5.98
N THR A 173 7.84 -2.79 6.99
CA THR A 173 7.64 -3.55 8.23
C THR A 173 6.17 -3.58 8.59
N ARG A 174 5.81 -4.43 9.55
CA ARG A 174 4.43 -4.49 10.05
C ARG A 174 3.95 -3.17 10.65
N GLU A 175 4.85 -2.31 11.11
CA GLU A 175 4.47 -1.11 11.86
C GLU A 175 4.70 0.17 11.07
N ASP A 176 5.71 0.20 10.20
CA ASP A 176 6.15 1.43 9.54
C ASP A 176 5.61 1.55 8.11
N LEU A 177 4.80 2.58 7.91
CA LEU A 177 4.42 3.07 6.58
C LEU A 177 5.34 4.22 6.18
N LEU A 178 5.95 4.12 5.02
CA LEU A 178 6.77 5.19 4.44
C LEU A 178 5.95 5.87 3.35
N VAL A 179 5.73 7.18 3.51
CA VAL A 179 4.74 7.91 2.70
C VAL A 179 5.40 9.13 2.10
N GLN A 180 5.29 9.27 0.79
CA GLN A 180 5.65 10.47 0.06
C GLN A 180 4.37 11.20 -0.34
N TYR A 181 4.22 12.44 0.10
CA TYR A 181 3.10 13.30 -0.26
C TYR A 181 3.35 14.03 -1.59
N ALA A 182 2.30 14.59 -2.18
CA ALA A 182 2.44 15.38 -3.40
C ALA A 182 3.27 16.65 -3.12
N THR A 183 2.99 17.34 -2.01
CA THR A 183 3.71 18.54 -1.57
C THR A 183 4.11 18.48 -0.08
N PRO A 184 5.04 19.36 0.39
CA PRO A 184 5.33 19.52 1.81
C PRO A 184 4.10 19.91 2.65
N GLU A 185 3.18 20.68 2.09
CA GLU A 185 1.93 21.10 2.75
C GLU A 185 1.00 19.90 2.97
N ASP A 186 0.87 19.01 1.98
CA ASP A 186 0.13 17.76 2.14
C ASP A 186 0.73 16.87 3.23
N ARG A 187 2.07 16.81 3.31
CA ARG A 187 2.75 16.14 4.43
C ARG A 187 2.35 16.75 5.77
N HIS A 188 2.38 18.08 5.88
CA HIS A 188 2.01 18.75 7.13
C HIS A 188 0.56 18.50 7.52
N LYS A 189 -0.39 18.62 6.56
CA LYS A 189 -1.81 18.30 6.78
C LYS A 189 -2.01 16.88 7.29
N ALA A 190 -1.33 15.91 6.66
CA ALA A 190 -1.43 14.51 7.07
C ALA A 190 -0.86 14.27 8.47
N ILE A 191 0.30 14.87 8.81
CA ILE A 191 0.89 14.78 10.15
C ILE A 191 -0.02 15.45 11.20
N GLN A 192 -0.65 16.57 10.85
CA GLN A 192 -1.50 17.33 11.76
C GLN A 192 -2.73 16.54 12.21
N THR A 193 -3.29 15.68 11.35
CA THR A 193 -4.55 14.96 11.62
C THR A 193 -4.38 13.46 11.88
N CYS A 194 -3.25 12.85 11.53
CA CYS A 194 -3.03 11.41 11.70
C CYS A 194 -2.93 11.03 13.19
N GLN A 195 -3.93 10.30 13.68
CA GLN A 195 -3.99 9.84 15.09
C GLN A 195 -3.61 8.37 15.28
N ILE A 196 -3.35 7.66 14.19
CA ILE A 196 -3.12 6.20 14.19
C ILE A 196 -1.65 5.81 14.06
N GLY A 197 -0.78 6.78 13.78
CA GLY A 197 0.65 6.59 13.61
C GLY A 197 1.46 7.72 14.24
N VAL A 198 2.62 7.38 14.79
CA VAL A 198 3.61 8.36 15.26
C VAL A 198 4.43 8.81 14.05
N PRO A 199 4.51 10.12 13.75
CA PRO A 199 5.30 10.61 12.63
C PRO A 199 6.80 10.47 12.93
N GLY A 200 7.59 10.16 11.91
CA GLY A 200 9.04 10.03 11.99
C GLY A 200 9.71 10.39 10.67
N LEU A 201 10.99 10.72 10.72
CA LEU A 201 11.77 11.05 9.53
C LEU A 201 12.01 9.81 8.66
N ILE A 202 12.21 10.05 7.36
CA ILE A 202 12.67 9.05 6.39
C ILE A 202 14.13 9.35 6.06
N PHE A 203 14.96 8.32 5.94
CA PHE A 203 16.36 8.46 5.55
C PHE A 203 16.49 8.89 4.08
N ILE A 204 17.50 9.72 3.79
CA ILE A 204 17.71 10.31 2.45
C ILE A 204 17.87 9.27 1.33
N TYR A 205 18.43 8.09 1.63
CA TYR A 205 18.62 7.00 0.67
C TYR A 205 17.62 5.85 0.83
N GLN A 206 16.56 6.04 1.61
CA GLN A 206 15.53 5.01 1.76
C GLN A 206 14.88 4.76 0.40
N ALA A 207 15.01 3.54 -0.12
CA ALA A 207 14.34 3.13 -1.36
C ALA A 207 12.83 2.93 -1.11
N LYS A 208 12.03 3.18 -2.15
CA LYS A 208 10.60 2.85 -2.20
C LYS A 208 10.37 1.37 -2.48
N GLN A 209 11.27 0.73 -3.23
CA GLN A 209 11.22 -0.70 -3.46
C GLN A 209 11.64 -1.46 -2.19
N ARG A 210 10.93 -2.53 -1.82
CA ARG A 210 11.38 -3.45 -0.76
C ARG A 210 12.65 -4.21 -1.14
N PHE A 211 12.85 -4.47 -2.44
CA PHE A 211 14.02 -5.12 -2.99
C PHE A 211 14.22 -4.72 -4.45
N LEU A 212 15.47 -4.79 -4.90
CA LEU A 212 15.89 -4.67 -6.28
C LEU A 212 16.38 -6.04 -6.78
N GLU A 213 16.52 -6.19 -8.10
CA GLU A 213 17.06 -7.40 -8.74
C GLU A 213 18.40 -7.82 -8.11
N GLN A 214 19.32 -6.89 -7.92
CA GLN A 214 20.63 -7.15 -7.28
C GLN A 214 20.52 -7.70 -5.85
N ASN A 215 19.45 -7.35 -5.10
CA ASN A 215 19.27 -7.85 -3.73
C ASN A 215 18.82 -9.31 -3.70
N VAL A 216 18.27 -9.80 -4.82
CA VAL A 216 17.70 -11.14 -4.95
C VAL A 216 18.37 -11.94 -6.07
N GLU A 217 19.53 -11.51 -6.55
CA GLU A 217 20.22 -12.12 -7.70
C GLU A 217 20.54 -13.60 -7.45
N MET A 218 21.08 -13.92 -6.27
CA MET A 218 21.36 -15.32 -5.89
C MET A 218 20.07 -16.16 -5.80
N GLU A 219 18.97 -15.55 -5.36
CA GLU A 219 17.66 -16.20 -5.28
C GLU A 219 17.11 -16.48 -6.67
N LEU A 220 17.23 -15.52 -7.59
CA LEU A 220 16.87 -15.64 -9.01
C LEU A 220 17.67 -16.74 -9.71
N VAL A 221 19.00 -16.78 -9.54
CA VAL A 221 19.84 -17.79 -10.18
C VAL A 221 19.45 -19.19 -9.71
N LYS A 222 19.26 -19.39 -8.39
CA LYS A 222 18.77 -20.66 -7.84
C LYS A 222 17.38 -21.00 -8.37
N TRP A 223 16.49 -20.02 -8.45
CA TRP A 223 15.15 -20.22 -8.98
C TRP A 223 15.16 -20.69 -10.44
N ILE A 224 15.99 -20.09 -11.29
CA ILE A 224 16.17 -20.48 -12.70
C ILE A 224 16.70 -21.91 -12.80
N GLN A 225 17.69 -22.27 -11.97
CA GLN A 225 18.27 -23.62 -11.94
C GLN A 225 17.26 -24.68 -11.50
N SER A 226 16.45 -24.38 -10.47
CA SER A 226 15.45 -25.31 -9.94
C SER A 226 14.14 -25.33 -10.74
N ASN A 227 13.83 -24.28 -11.48
CA ASN A 227 12.61 -24.16 -12.29
C ASN A 227 12.94 -23.76 -13.74
N PRO A 228 13.36 -24.70 -14.59
CA PRO A 228 13.68 -24.41 -16.00
C PRO A 228 12.54 -23.72 -16.76
N LYS A 229 11.28 -24.04 -16.41
CA LYS A 229 10.08 -23.42 -16.98
C LYS A 229 9.96 -21.91 -16.75
N PHE A 230 10.70 -21.34 -15.79
CA PHE A 230 10.70 -19.90 -15.56
C PHE A 230 11.16 -19.14 -16.80
N MET A 231 12.29 -19.54 -17.39
CA MET A 231 12.79 -18.93 -18.63
C MET A 231 11.83 -19.16 -19.81
N ASP A 232 11.00 -20.20 -19.76
CA ASP A 232 10.02 -20.54 -20.80
C ASP A 232 8.63 -19.95 -20.59
N MET A 233 8.36 -19.25 -19.48
CA MET A 233 7.06 -18.65 -19.14
C MET A 233 6.44 -17.76 -20.24
N LEU A 234 5.34 -18.14 -20.86
CA LEU A 234 4.65 -17.25 -21.81
C LEU A 234 3.45 -16.58 -21.16
N PRO A 235 3.04 -15.38 -21.62
CA PRO A 235 1.71 -14.86 -21.32
C PRO A 235 0.62 -15.86 -21.72
N PRO A 236 -0.60 -15.71 -21.18
CA PRO A 236 -1.75 -16.44 -21.68
C PRO A 236 -1.87 -16.30 -23.21
N SER A 237 -2.30 -17.38 -23.88
CA SER A 237 -2.33 -17.44 -25.35
C SER A 237 -3.11 -16.30 -25.98
N HIS A 238 -4.26 -15.92 -25.40
CA HIS A 238 -5.10 -14.81 -25.87
C HIS A 238 -4.36 -13.45 -25.76
N VAL A 239 -3.60 -13.23 -24.69
CA VAL A 239 -2.75 -12.04 -24.53
C VAL A 239 -1.66 -12.02 -25.59
N LEU A 240 -0.91 -13.10 -25.70
CA LEU A 240 0.23 -13.20 -26.61
C LEU A 240 -0.20 -13.02 -28.08
N GLN A 241 -1.29 -13.67 -28.49
CA GLN A 241 -1.81 -13.57 -29.86
C GLN A 241 -2.28 -12.15 -30.19
N ALA A 242 -2.94 -11.45 -29.25
CA ALA A 242 -3.36 -10.07 -29.49
C ALA A 242 -2.15 -9.15 -29.68
N LEU A 243 -1.14 -9.26 -28.80
CA LEU A 243 0.10 -8.47 -28.87
C LEU A 243 0.89 -8.75 -30.15
N PHE A 244 0.94 -10.00 -30.62
CA PHE A 244 1.55 -10.37 -31.91
C PHE A 244 0.81 -9.81 -33.12
N ASN A 245 -0.48 -9.51 -32.97
CA ASN A 245 -1.30 -8.85 -33.97
C ASN A 245 -1.32 -7.32 -33.81
N GLY A 246 -0.56 -6.76 -32.87
CA GLY A 246 -0.52 -5.33 -32.59
C GLY A 246 -1.84 -4.81 -31.99
N ARG A 247 -2.59 -5.66 -31.30
CA ARG A 247 -3.89 -5.35 -30.68
C ARG A 247 -3.80 -5.40 -29.16
N ILE A 248 -4.64 -4.62 -28.49
CA ILE A 248 -4.88 -4.78 -27.05
C ILE A 248 -5.69 -6.08 -26.86
N PRO A 249 -5.26 -6.99 -25.96
CA PRO A 249 -6.00 -8.20 -25.67
C PRO A 249 -7.34 -7.89 -25.01
N ASP A 250 -8.34 -8.69 -25.36
CA ASP A 250 -9.63 -8.71 -24.66
C ASP A 250 -9.44 -9.51 -23.36
N VAL A 251 -9.11 -8.78 -22.30
CA VAL A 251 -8.96 -9.31 -20.94
C VAL A 251 -10.05 -8.71 -20.07
N ASP A 252 -10.55 -9.52 -19.14
CA ASP A 252 -11.59 -9.07 -18.22
C ASP A 252 -11.05 -8.05 -17.22
N GLN A 253 -11.34 -6.77 -17.45
CA GLN A 253 -10.83 -5.66 -16.64
C GLN A 253 -11.69 -5.38 -15.39
N ILE A 254 -12.31 -6.41 -14.79
CA ILE A 254 -13.08 -6.30 -13.52
C ILE A 254 -12.33 -5.49 -12.47
N TRP A 255 -10.99 -5.53 -12.45
CA TRP A 255 -10.18 -4.74 -11.51
C TRP A 255 -10.38 -3.22 -11.58
N ILE A 256 -10.92 -2.70 -12.69
CA ILE A 256 -11.27 -1.29 -12.85
C ILE A 256 -12.57 -0.97 -12.12
N THR A 257 -13.57 -1.85 -12.22
CA THR A 257 -14.92 -1.66 -11.69
C THR A 257 -15.13 -2.26 -10.31
N ALA A 258 -14.23 -3.14 -9.87
CA ALA A 258 -14.31 -3.78 -8.57
C ALA A 258 -14.07 -2.74 -7.47
N ASP A 259 -15.15 -2.38 -6.78
CA ASP A 259 -15.13 -1.66 -5.51
C ASP A 259 -14.66 -2.59 -4.37
N THR A 260 -13.54 -3.30 -4.58
CA THR A 260 -12.78 -3.97 -3.52
C THR A 260 -11.98 -2.97 -2.68
N LEU A 261 -12.51 -1.75 -2.56
CA LEU A 261 -12.02 -0.72 -1.71
C LEU A 261 -12.22 -1.16 -0.26
N PRO A 262 -11.16 -1.44 0.51
CA PRO A 262 -11.33 -1.84 1.89
C PRO A 262 -12.01 -0.69 2.63
N PRO A 263 -13.06 -0.94 3.43
CA PRO A 263 -13.94 0.11 3.94
C PRO A 263 -13.14 1.19 4.67
N SER A 264 -13.60 2.44 4.56
CA SER A 264 -13.17 3.54 5.42
C SER A 264 -13.64 3.26 6.84
N LYS A 265 -12.97 2.29 7.49
CA LYS A 265 -13.13 2.09 8.91
C LYS A 265 -12.81 3.43 9.54
N LYS A 266 -13.64 3.85 10.51
CA LYS A 266 -13.23 4.87 11.48
C LYS A 266 -12.02 4.31 12.22
N LEU A 267 -10.83 4.41 11.62
CA LEU A 267 -9.57 3.95 12.19
C LEU A 267 -9.35 4.80 13.42
N LYS A 268 -9.52 4.17 14.57
CA LYS A 268 -9.41 4.81 15.87
C LYS A 268 -8.52 3.95 16.74
N VAL A 269 -7.65 4.61 17.48
CA VAL A 269 -6.88 3.96 18.53
C VAL A 269 -7.85 3.50 19.61
N GLU A 270 -7.83 2.21 19.91
CA GLU A 270 -8.62 1.62 20.99
C GLU A 270 -7.90 1.77 22.33
N GLY A 271 -8.67 1.84 23.41
CA GLY A 271 -8.12 1.83 24.77
C GLY A 271 -8.70 2.89 25.68
N ARG A 272 -8.25 2.86 26.93
CA ARG A 272 -8.68 3.81 27.97
C ARG A 272 -8.33 5.24 27.56
N LYS A 273 -9.10 6.21 28.07
CA LYS A 273 -8.91 7.64 27.78
C LYS A 273 -7.48 8.11 28.08
N GLU A 274 -6.90 7.60 29.16
CA GLU A 274 -5.54 7.94 29.58
C GLU A 274 -4.47 7.45 28.61
N TYR A 275 -4.54 6.18 28.18
CA TYR A 275 -3.66 5.63 27.15
C TYR A 275 -3.71 6.45 25.86
N ARG A 276 -4.91 6.79 25.38
CA ARG A 276 -5.08 7.64 24.19
C ARG A 276 -4.50 9.04 24.36
N ARG A 277 -4.61 9.63 25.55
CA ARG A 277 -4.00 10.95 25.84
C ARG A 277 -2.46 10.88 25.81
N ILE A 278 -1.87 9.84 26.39
CA ILE A 278 -0.42 9.63 26.37
C ILE A 278 0.06 9.48 24.92
N LEU A 279 -0.66 8.69 24.13
CA LEU A 279 -0.33 8.49 22.73
C LEU A 279 -0.45 9.77 21.92
N ASN A 280 -1.56 10.51 22.07
CA ASN A 280 -1.75 11.79 21.41
C ASN A 280 -0.62 12.77 21.75
N ARG A 281 -0.21 12.86 23.02
CA ARG A 281 0.95 13.68 23.43
C ARG A 281 2.23 13.24 22.72
N ARG A 282 2.48 11.94 22.59
CA ARG A 282 3.64 11.41 21.87
C ARG A 282 3.61 11.81 20.39
N ILE A 283 2.46 11.66 19.73
CA ILE A 283 2.27 12.03 18.32
C ILE A 283 2.50 13.54 18.13
N CYS A 284 1.80 14.39 18.90
CA CYS A 284 1.96 15.84 18.85
C CYS A 284 3.42 16.27 19.13
N GLY A 285 4.08 15.65 20.10
CA GLY A 285 5.47 15.94 20.45
C GLY A 285 6.43 15.62 19.30
N GLN A 286 6.27 14.46 18.64
CA GLN A 286 7.09 14.09 17.48
C GLN A 286 6.80 14.97 16.26
N ALA A 287 5.53 15.28 16.00
CA ALA A 287 5.13 16.19 14.93
C ALA A 287 5.79 17.57 15.07
N ARG A 288 5.77 18.12 16.29
CA ARG A 288 6.41 19.42 16.58
C ARG A 288 7.93 19.33 16.47
N ASN A 289 8.54 18.34 17.10
CA ASN A 289 10.00 18.26 17.20
C ASN A 289 10.68 17.94 15.87
N LEU A 290 10.08 17.07 15.04
CA LEU A 290 10.68 16.62 13.80
C LEU A 290 10.22 17.41 12.57
N PHE A 291 9.01 17.98 12.60
CA PHE A 291 8.39 18.60 11.43
C PHE A 291 7.91 20.03 11.67
N GLY A 292 8.00 20.55 12.90
CA GLY A 292 7.46 21.88 13.24
C GLY A 292 5.93 21.97 13.14
N VAL A 293 5.22 20.83 13.13
CA VAL A 293 3.75 20.78 12.96
C VAL A 293 3.06 20.77 14.31
N PHE A 294 2.06 21.65 14.46
CA PHE A 294 1.19 21.69 15.64
C PHE A 294 -0.09 20.87 15.39
N CYS A 295 -0.21 19.73 16.07
CA CYS A 295 -1.40 18.88 15.99
C CYS A 295 -2.40 19.27 17.09
N GLU A 296 -3.58 19.74 16.71
CA GLU A 296 -4.72 19.89 17.61
C GLU A 296 -5.71 18.75 17.38
N PHE A 297 -5.51 17.66 18.11
CA PHE A 297 -6.47 16.55 18.06
C PHE A 297 -7.72 16.94 18.84
N GLU A 298 -8.66 17.60 18.17
CA GLU A 298 -10.00 17.82 18.70
C GLU A 298 -10.62 16.46 19.05
N HIS A 299 -10.97 16.29 20.32
CA HIS A 299 -11.79 15.17 20.74
C HIS A 299 -13.22 15.42 20.29
N PHE A 300 -13.53 15.16 19.02
CA PHE A 300 -14.90 15.15 18.51
C PHE A 300 -15.67 14.02 19.20
N VAL A 301 -16.41 14.38 20.25
CA VAL A 301 -17.47 13.55 20.81
C VAL A 301 -18.66 13.83 19.91
N SER A 302 -19.13 12.87 19.12
CA SER A 302 -20.33 13.12 18.30
C SER A 302 -21.48 13.54 19.21
N ASP A 303 -22.36 14.40 18.70
CA ASP A 303 -23.49 14.93 19.46
C ASP A 303 -24.35 13.79 20.04
N GLU A 304 -24.53 12.70 19.28
CA GLU A 304 -25.19 11.48 19.74
C GLU A 304 -24.53 10.87 21.00
N VAL A 305 -23.19 10.79 21.02
CA VAL A 305 -22.44 10.28 22.18
C VAL A 305 -22.50 11.27 23.33
N HIS A 306 -22.52 12.57 23.05
CA HIS A 306 -22.68 13.61 24.06
C HIS A 306 -24.07 13.52 24.73
N VAL A 307 -25.13 13.46 23.93
CA VAL A 307 -26.53 13.30 24.34
C VAL A 307 -26.71 12.00 25.13
N ALA A 308 -26.22 10.86 24.62
CA ALA A 308 -26.30 9.57 25.32
C ALA A 308 -25.58 9.61 26.67
N ARG A 309 -24.47 10.35 26.78
CA ARG A 309 -23.73 10.50 28.03
C ARG A 309 -24.45 11.40 29.03
N ILE A 310 -25.14 12.44 28.56
CA ILE A 310 -26.04 13.27 29.38
C ILE A 310 -27.24 12.44 29.88
N GLN A 311 -27.90 11.71 28.99
CA GLN A 311 -29.04 10.85 29.33
C GLN A 311 -28.65 9.79 30.37
N ARG A 312 -27.51 9.10 30.21
CA ARG A 312 -26.99 8.15 31.21
C ARG A 312 -26.72 8.79 32.56
N LYS A 313 -26.20 10.03 32.59
CA LYS A 313 -26.00 10.76 33.85
C LYS A 313 -27.32 11.12 34.53
N LEU A 314 -28.33 11.54 33.76
CA LEU A 314 -29.66 11.87 34.26
C LEU A 314 -30.37 10.64 34.83
N LEU A 315 -30.30 9.50 34.13
CA LEU A 315 -30.83 8.21 34.60
C LEU A 315 -30.19 7.79 35.92
N LYS A 316 -28.86 7.82 36.03
CA LYS A 316 -28.16 7.52 37.29
C LYS A 316 -28.54 8.47 38.44
N LYS A 317 -28.80 9.76 38.14
CA LYS A 317 -29.29 10.73 39.13
C LYS A 317 -30.72 10.39 39.59
N LYS A 318 -31.61 10.02 38.66
CA LYS A 318 -32.98 9.58 38.98
C LYS A 318 -32.98 8.31 39.82
N GLU A 319 -32.20 7.30 39.45
CA GLU A 319 -32.06 6.05 40.22
C GLU A 319 -31.51 6.31 41.63
N LYS A 320 -30.49 7.18 41.78
CA LYS A 320 -29.99 7.56 43.10
C LYS A 320 -31.06 8.27 43.94
N ARG A 321 -31.87 9.15 43.35
CA ARG A 321 -32.98 9.82 44.06
C ARG A 321 -34.07 8.84 44.46
N ALA A 322 -34.45 7.92 43.56
CA ALA A 322 -35.44 6.88 43.84
C ALA A 322 -34.99 5.99 45.02
N LYS A 323 -33.74 5.51 45.01
CA LYS A 323 -33.17 4.74 46.12
C LYS A 323 -33.16 5.50 47.44
N ARG A 324 -32.84 6.80 47.41
CA ARG A 324 -32.86 7.67 48.61
C ARG A 324 -34.27 7.85 49.17
N ASN A 325 -35.26 8.04 48.29
CA ASN A 325 -36.66 8.18 48.70
C ASN A 325 -37.24 6.86 49.24
N GLN A 326 -36.82 5.72 48.68
CA GLN A 326 -37.21 4.40 49.16
C GLN A 326 -36.60 4.09 50.53
N MET A 327 -35.34 4.45 50.75
CA MET A 327 -34.70 4.36 52.07
C MET A 327 -35.37 5.26 53.12
N ASN A 328 -35.79 6.47 52.75
CA ASN A 328 -36.50 7.36 53.68
C ASN A 328 -37.90 6.85 54.03
N LYS A 329 -38.64 6.26 53.09
CA LYS A 329 -39.95 5.62 53.36
C LYS A 329 -39.83 4.41 54.28
N ASN A 330 -38.85 3.55 54.03
CA ASN A 330 -38.62 2.37 54.87
C ASN A 330 -38.06 2.73 56.26
N GLY A 331 -37.47 3.92 56.42
CA GLY A 331 -37.06 4.47 57.72
C GLY A 331 -38.25 4.99 58.53
N SER A 332 -39.22 5.66 57.90
CA SER A 332 -40.43 6.16 58.58
C SER A 332 -41.40 5.05 59.01
N GLU A 333 -41.43 3.92 58.29
CA GLU A 333 -42.29 2.77 58.66
C GLU A 333 -41.70 1.91 59.80
N ARG A 334 -40.44 2.11 60.18
CA ARG A 334 -39.79 1.42 61.32
C ARG A 334 -39.78 2.25 62.61
N SER A 335 -40.31 3.46 62.58
CA SER A 335 -40.36 4.40 63.72
C SER A 335 -41.78 4.63 64.26
N ASN A 336 -42.76 3.87 63.77
CA ASN A 336 -44.11 3.80 64.32
C ASN A 336 -44.35 2.47 65.02
#